data_AF-A0A183E559-F1
#
_entry.id   AF-A0A183E559-F1
#
_cell.length_a   1.000
_cell.length_b   1.000
_cell.length_c   1.000
_cell.angle_alpha   90.00
_cell.angle_beta   90.00
_cell.angle_gamma   90.00
#
_symmetry.space_group_name_H-M   'P 1'
#
loop_
_entity.id
_entity.type
_entity.pdbx_description
1 polymer ?
#
loop_
_entity_poly.entity_id
_entity_poly.type
_entity_poly.pdbx_seq_one_letter_code
_entity_poly.pdbx_strand_id
1 'polypeptide(L)'
;LLAINMPVTAILRESLCEKAYHTFFSNGTLSSVPFKMRIVNSYLDGIRQATGLLPSLNSDLTLTLTFTNDEFNVTDVEYLVRKCPDDFRVAKKRLHCGAVQDPVLLMYTKQRIANIAHKLDREYALSYRMASPSAPCTYTVAFERNPLFIAGRYLKFSRTLPQSPWSSSFDEPRIPGNSISEKIVACLIEETRCDSTRFMAAGREDIDLINPKKTNSFRRDHLQATLKRMENCINKNTDVRVVPGLRRISAEQSSFVKNDQDEKQKLYTGYCYSTQKLDDLLLNELPSKAPIELVQKTPVRVLKRRPLLERRRTVFSIAAIKLDDYHFLIRQAFSTGTYVKEFVHGDFGRTRPSLADLLGVECGEMDILELDVERVDMVWPPRPPSRTGQANKAH
;
A
#
# COMPACT_ATOMS: atom_id res chain seq x y z
N LEU A 1 7.97 -15.41 -15.89
CA LEU A 1 7.51 -16.46 -14.98
C LEU A 1 6.26 -17.13 -15.56
N LEU A 2 6.08 -18.43 -15.34
CA LEU A 2 4.85 -19.15 -15.67
C LEU A 2 4.18 -19.62 -14.37
N ALA A 3 2.94 -19.20 -14.16
CA ALA A 3 2.10 -19.64 -13.06
C ALA A 3 0.93 -20.46 -13.62
N ILE A 4 0.77 -21.70 -13.14
CA ILE A 4 -0.37 -22.55 -13.49
C ILE A 4 -1.21 -22.82 -12.25
N ASN A 5 -2.48 -22.44 -12.33
CA ASN A 5 -3.47 -22.62 -11.30
C ASN A 5 -4.44 -23.75 -11.71
N MET A 6 -4.27 -24.94 -11.14
CA MET A 6 -5.19 -26.07 -11.35
C MET A 6 -6.46 -25.97 -10.48
N PRO A 7 -7.56 -26.66 -10.81
CA PRO A 7 -8.69 -26.81 -9.89
C PRO A 7 -8.27 -27.45 -8.57
N VAL A 8 -8.93 -27.10 -7.47
CA VAL A 8 -8.62 -27.68 -6.14
C VAL A 8 -8.82 -29.20 -6.15
N THR A 9 -9.86 -29.68 -6.84
CA THR A 9 -10.16 -31.11 -6.99
C THR A 9 -9.04 -31.89 -7.66
N ALA A 10 -8.32 -31.30 -8.63
CA ALA A 10 -7.18 -31.95 -9.27
C ALA A 10 -6.04 -32.22 -8.28
N ILE A 11 -5.81 -31.31 -7.33
CA ILE A 11 -4.78 -31.48 -6.28
C ILE A 11 -5.20 -32.59 -5.31
N LEU A 12 -6.45 -32.56 -4.85
CA LEU A 12 -6.97 -33.58 -3.94
C LEU A 12 -6.88 -34.97 -4.58
N ARG A 13 -7.38 -35.10 -5.82
CA ARG A 13 -7.44 -36.38 -6.53
C ARG A 13 -6.07 -36.94 -6.85
N GLU A 14 -5.12 -36.10 -7.25
CA GLU A 14 -3.74 -36.54 -7.44
C GLU A 14 -3.16 -37.11 -6.13
N SER A 15 -3.32 -36.40 -5.01
CA SER A 15 -2.84 -36.87 -3.71
C SER A 15 -3.50 -38.18 -3.26
N LEU A 16 -4.80 -38.35 -3.50
CA LEU A 16 -5.49 -39.61 -3.19
C LEU A 16 -5.04 -40.74 -4.12
N CYS A 17 -4.89 -40.48 -5.42
CA CYS A 17 -4.43 -41.45 -6.40
C CYS A 17 -3.01 -41.97 -6.07
N GLU A 18 -2.09 -41.07 -5.74
CA GLU A 18 -0.73 -41.40 -5.32
C GLU A 18 -0.71 -42.32 -4.10
N LYS A 19 -1.60 -42.11 -3.13
CA LYS A 19 -1.68 -42.94 -1.92
C LYS A 19 -2.38 -44.27 -2.12
N ALA A 20 -3.43 -44.31 -2.95
CA ALA A 20 -4.12 -45.54 -3.28
C ALA A 20 -3.21 -46.53 -4.04
N TYR A 21 -2.39 -46.00 -4.96
CA TYR A 21 -1.65 -46.78 -5.95
C TYR A 21 -0.13 -46.55 -5.94
N HIS A 22 0.43 -46.14 -4.80
CA HIS A 22 1.86 -45.84 -4.64
C HIS A 22 2.80 -46.91 -5.25
N THR A 23 2.48 -48.19 -5.04
CA THR A 23 3.27 -49.32 -5.55
C THR A 23 3.27 -49.46 -7.08
N PHE A 24 2.26 -48.91 -7.75
CA PHE A 24 2.16 -48.92 -9.21
C PHE A 24 2.97 -47.78 -9.82
N PHE A 25 2.97 -46.61 -9.17
CA PHE A 25 3.63 -45.42 -9.69
C PHE A 25 5.11 -45.29 -9.29
N SER A 26 5.58 -46.03 -8.27
CA SER A 26 6.95 -45.95 -7.77
C SER A 26 8.03 -46.30 -8.81
N ASN A 27 7.68 -47.11 -9.82
CA ASN A 27 8.63 -47.61 -10.82
C ASN A 27 8.66 -46.78 -12.11
N GLY A 28 7.86 -45.71 -12.22
CA GLY A 28 7.80 -44.87 -13.40
C GLY A 28 8.92 -43.82 -13.48
N THR A 29 9.36 -43.47 -14.68
CA THR A 29 10.41 -42.44 -14.91
C THR A 29 10.05 -41.05 -14.36
N LEU A 30 8.75 -40.79 -14.15
CA LEU A 30 8.24 -39.52 -13.62
C LEU A 30 7.80 -39.61 -12.15
N SER A 31 8.09 -40.72 -11.46
CA SER A 31 7.68 -40.95 -10.06
C SER A 31 8.30 -39.93 -9.10
N SER A 32 9.52 -39.46 -9.39
CA SER A 32 10.24 -38.44 -8.61
C SER A 32 9.89 -37.00 -8.99
N VAL A 33 9.14 -36.78 -10.07
CA VAL A 33 8.82 -35.44 -10.59
C VAL A 33 7.48 -34.98 -10.00
N PRO A 34 7.43 -33.86 -9.26
CA PRO A 34 6.18 -33.36 -8.68
C PRO A 34 5.11 -33.12 -9.75
N PHE A 35 3.85 -33.47 -9.44
CA PHE A 35 2.71 -33.32 -10.35
C PHE A 35 2.63 -31.93 -11.01
N LYS A 36 2.83 -30.87 -10.23
CA LYS A 36 2.85 -29.50 -10.73
C LYS A 36 3.94 -29.25 -11.79
N MET A 37 5.13 -29.84 -11.63
CA MET A 37 6.21 -29.70 -12.61
C MET A 37 5.91 -30.45 -13.90
N ARG A 38 5.26 -31.62 -13.81
CA ARG A 38 4.80 -32.37 -15.01
C ARG A 38 3.84 -31.52 -15.85
N ILE A 39 2.88 -30.87 -15.20
CA ILE A 39 1.94 -29.95 -15.86
C ILE A 39 2.70 -28.76 -16.45
N VAL A 40 3.57 -28.10 -15.69
CA VAL A 40 4.33 -26.95 -16.21
C VAL A 40 5.10 -27.33 -17.48
N ASN A 41 5.79 -28.48 -17.46
CA ASN A 41 6.58 -28.96 -18.59
C ASN A 41 5.72 -29.24 -19.83
N SER A 42 4.49 -29.74 -19.68
CA SER A 42 3.61 -30.01 -20.83
C SER A 42 3.19 -28.75 -21.60
N TYR A 43 3.25 -27.57 -20.97
CA TYR A 43 2.88 -26.30 -21.62
C TYR A 43 4.07 -25.51 -22.16
N LEU A 44 5.32 -25.86 -21.82
CA LEU A 44 6.49 -25.06 -22.19
C LEU A 44 6.66 -24.96 -23.71
N ASP A 45 6.54 -26.07 -24.44
CA ASP A 45 6.71 -26.08 -25.89
C ASP A 45 5.60 -25.31 -26.60
N GLY A 46 4.35 -25.49 -26.18
CA GLY A 46 3.22 -24.74 -26.72
C GLY A 46 3.36 -23.22 -26.50
N ILE A 47 3.83 -22.81 -25.31
CA ILE A 47 4.10 -21.40 -25.01
C ILE A 47 5.23 -20.87 -25.89
N ARG A 48 6.31 -21.63 -26.05
CA ARG A 48 7.45 -21.24 -26.90
C ARG A 48 7.03 -21.07 -28.36
N GLN A 49 6.22 -21.99 -28.88
CA GLN A 49 5.70 -21.90 -30.25
C GLN A 49 4.77 -20.71 -30.44
N ALA A 50 3.88 -20.44 -29.48
CA ALA A 50 2.91 -19.36 -29.57
C ALA A 50 3.52 -17.96 -29.36
N THR A 51 4.51 -17.84 -28.48
CA THR A 51 5.04 -16.53 -28.04
C THR A 51 6.46 -16.24 -28.52
N GLY A 52 7.21 -17.26 -28.95
CA GLY A 52 8.66 -17.16 -29.17
C GLY A 52 9.48 -17.00 -27.89
N LEU A 53 8.85 -17.04 -26.71
CA LEU A 53 9.47 -16.80 -25.41
C LEU A 53 9.47 -18.07 -24.55
N LEU A 54 10.45 -18.17 -23.66
CA LEU A 54 10.55 -19.23 -22.65
C LEU A 54 10.33 -18.64 -21.25
N PRO A 55 9.50 -19.27 -20.40
CA PRO A 55 9.37 -18.86 -19.01
C PRO A 55 10.71 -18.89 -18.28
N SER A 56 11.03 -17.82 -17.55
CA SER A 56 12.18 -17.72 -16.66
C SER A 56 11.75 -17.21 -15.28
N LEU A 57 12.43 -17.69 -14.22
CA LEU A 57 12.22 -17.26 -12.84
C LEU A 57 12.60 -15.79 -12.62
N ASN A 58 13.54 -15.27 -13.43
CA ASN A 58 14.04 -13.89 -13.31
C ASN A 58 13.26 -12.90 -14.19
N SER A 59 12.20 -13.36 -14.86
CA SER A 59 11.41 -12.51 -15.74
C SER A 59 10.47 -11.61 -14.94
N ASP A 60 10.38 -10.35 -15.35
CA ASP A 60 9.48 -9.33 -14.80
C ASP A 60 8.04 -9.42 -15.33
N LEU A 61 7.77 -10.39 -16.21
CA LEU A 61 6.48 -10.70 -16.80
C LEU A 61 6.04 -12.09 -16.34
N THR A 62 4.83 -12.19 -15.81
CA THR A 62 4.20 -13.42 -15.37
C THR A 62 3.05 -13.76 -16.31
N LEU A 63 3.09 -14.95 -16.88
CA LEU A 63 1.95 -15.58 -17.55
C LEU A 63 1.25 -16.48 -16.55
N THR A 64 -0.03 -16.21 -16.28
CA THR A 64 -0.87 -17.03 -15.40
C THR A 64 -1.93 -17.75 -16.22
N LEU A 65 -1.91 -19.08 -16.19
CA LEU A 65 -2.95 -19.94 -16.73
C LEU A 65 -3.79 -20.46 -15.57
N THR A 66 -5.08 -20.12 -15.53
CA THR A 66 -5.97 -20.61 -14.48
C THR A 66 -7.03 -21.52 -15.07
N PHE A 67 -7.06 -22.76 -14.59
CA PHE A 67 -8.03 -23.78 -14.96
C PHE A 67 -9.06 -23.92 -13.83
N THR A 68 -10.34 -23.95 -14.19
CA THR A 68 -11.45 -24.10 -13.26
C THR A 68 -12.33 -25.27 -13.67
N ASN A 69 -12.74 -26.05 -12.68
CA ASN A 69 -13.75 -27.09 -12.78
C ASN A 69 -14.29 -27.27 -11.35
N ASP A 70 -15.58 -26.96 -11.18
CA ASP A 70 -16.24 -26.93 -9.87
C ASP A 70 -17.17 -28.13 -9.66
N GLU A 71 -17.23 -29.06 -10.62
CA GLU A 71 -18.12 -30.23 -10.65
C GLU A 71 -18.07 -31.04 -9.35
N PHE A 72 -16.88 -31.14 -8.76
CA PHE A 72 -16.63 -32.00 -7.60
C PHE A 72 -16.44 -31.25 -6.30
N ASN A 73 -16.53 -29.92 -6.28
CA ASN A 73 -16.23 -29.13 -5.08
C ASN A 73 -17.13 -29.55 -3.90
N VAL A 74 -18.43 -29.76 -4.16
CA VAL A 74 -19.39 -30.18 -3.12
C VAL A 74 -19.07 -31.59 -2.61
N THR A 75 -18.92 -32.55 -3.52
CA THR A 75 -18.66 -33.96 -3.16
C THR A 75 -17.30 -34.13 -2.47
N ASP A 76 -16.30 -33.36 -2.87
CA ASP A 76 -14.98 -33.36 -2.26
C ASP A 76 -15.04 -32.81 -0.84
N VAL A 77 -15.77 -31.71 -0.62
CA VAL A 77 -15.97 -31.13 0.70
C VAL A 77 -16.72 -32.10 1.61
N GLU A 78 -17.80 -32.72 1.15
CA GLU A 78 -18.54 -33.73 1.92
C GLU A 78 -17.66 -34.90 2.36
N TYR A 79 -16.82 -35.40 1.45
CA TYR A 79 -15.84 -36.43 1.75
C TYR A 79 -14.81 -35.98 2.80
N LEU A 80 -14.25 -34.77 2.64
CA LEU A 80 -13.23 -34.23 3.54
C LEU A 80 -13.78 -33.89 4.92
N VAL A 81 -15.02 -33.39 5.01
CA VAL A 81 -15.71 -33.17 6.30
C VAL A 81 -15.92 -34.49 7.02
N ARG A 82 -16.24 -35.57 6.30
CA ARG A 82 -16.42 -36.90 6.88
C ARG A 82 -15.10 -37.49 7.40
N LYS A 83 -14.00 -37.30 6.67
CA LYS A 83 -12.69 -37.93 6.99
C LYS A 83 -11.78 -37.07 7.85
N CYS A 84 -11.91 -35.75 7.79
CA CYS A 84 -11.09 -34.77 8.50
C CYS A 84 -11.98 -33.66 9.12
N PRO A 85 -12.91 -34.00 10.03
CA PRO A 85 -13.91 -33.05 10.53
C PRO A 85 -13.28 -31.85 11.25
N ASP A 86 -12.20 -32.05 12.00
CA ASP A 86 -11.52 -30.99 12.75
C ASP A 86 -10.93 -29.89 11.85
N ASP A 87 -10.49 -30.26 10.64
CA ASP A 87 -9.91 -29.33 9.68
C ASP A 87 -10.96 -28.49 8.94
N PHE A 88 -12.25 -28.81 9.08
CA PHE A 88 -13.36 -28.10 8.43
C PHE A 88 -14.35 -27.47 9.44
N ARG A 89 -13.94 -27.29 10.70
CA ARG A 89 -14.76 -26.59 11.72
C ARG A 89 -14.80 -25.08 11.47
N VAL A 90 -16.00 -24.53 11.30
CA VAL A 90 -16.22 -23.10 11.15
C VAL A 90 -16.19 -22.42 12.52
N ALA A 91 -15.31 -21.44 12.72
CA ALA A 91 -15.26 -20.66 13.94
C ALA A 91 -16.53 -19.81 14.12
N LYS A 92 -17.15 -19.84 15.31
CA LYS A 92 -18.40 -19.12 15.63
C LYS A 92 -18.38 -17.61 15.28
N LYS A 93 -17.20 -16.97 15.25
CA LYS A 93 -17.04 -15.54 14.90
C LYS A 93 -17.25 -15.21 13.41
N ARG A 94 -17.25 -16.19 12.48
CA ARG A 94 -17.39 -15.94 11.03
C ARG A 94 -18.82 -16.02 10.48
N LEU A 95 -19.78 -16.41 11.31
CA LEU A 95 -21.20 -16.55 10.92
C LEU A 95 -21.96 -15.21 10.86
N HIS A 96 -21.32 -14.08 11.18
CA HIS A 96 -22.00 -12.77 11.28
C HIS A 96 -21.93 -11.91 10.02
N CYS A 97 -21.28 -12.37 8.94
CA CYS A 97 -21.39 -11.74 7.62
C CYS A 97 -22.48 -12.45 6.83
N GLY A 98 -23.69 -11.88 6.84
CA GLY A 98 -24.75 -12.30 5.92
C GLY A 98 -24.29 -12.22 4.47
N ALA A 99 -24.75 -13.17 3.66
CA ALA A 99 -24.57 -13.31 2.20
C ALA A 99 -23.42 -14.18 1.67
N VAL A 100 -23.10 -15.33 2.29
CA VAL A 100 -22.24 -16.33 1.61
C VAL A 100 -22.86 -17.73 1.59
N GLN A 101 -22.96 -18.28 0.38
CA GLN A 101 -23.20 -19.70 0.11
C GLN A 101 -22.15 -20.55 0.85
N ASP A 102 -22.63 -21.52 1.63
CA ASP A 102 -21.88 -22.53 2.39
C ASP A 102 -20.47 -22.13 2.90
N PRO A 103 -20.34 -21.72 4.18
CA PRO A 103 -19.06 -21.37 4.81
C PRO A 103 -18.00 -22.48 4.73
N VAL A 104 -18.41 -23.75 4.58
CA VAL A 104 -17.49 -24.89 4.48
C VAL A 104 -16.88 -24.99 3.08
N LEU A 105 -17.64 -24.65 2.03
CA LEU A 105 -17.14 -24.61 0.67
C LEU A 105 -16.05 -23.55 0.49
N LEU A 106 -16.13 -22.41 1.20
CA LEU A 106 -15.05 -21.42 1.23
C LEU A 106 -13.74 -21.94 1.86
N MET A 107 -13.82 -22.97 2.70
CA MET A 107 -12.64 -23.58 3.30
C MET A 107 -11.90 -24.49 2.30
N TYR A 108 -12.58 -24.90 1.21
CA TYR A 108 -12.05 -25.74 0.15
C TYR A 108 -11.06 -24.97 -0.75
N THR A 109 -9.81 -24.93 -0.30
CA THR A 109 -8.72 -24.20 -0.96
C THR A 109 -7.52 -25.09 -1.15
N LYS A 110 -6.70 -24.81 -2.18
CA LYS A 110 -5.46 -25.56 -2.47
C LYS A 110 -4.55 -25.68 -1.27
N GLN A 111 -4.37 -24.57 -0.53
CA GLN A 111 -3.52 -24.53 0.66
C GLN A 111 -4.06 -25.45 1.76
N ARG A 112 -5.38 -25.47 1.97
CA ARG A 112 -5.98 -26.35 2.98
C ARG A 112 -5.82 -27.82 2.59
N ILE A 113 -6.06 -28.16 1.32
CA ILE A 113 -5.84 -29.53 0.81
C ILE A 113 -4.39 -29.96 1.01
N ALA A 114 -3.42 -29.11 0.65
CA ALA A 114 -2.00 -29.40 0.87
C ALA A 114 -1.67 -29.64 2.36
N ASN A 115 -2.28 -28.86 3.26
CA ASN A 115 -2.06 -29.01 4.70
C ASN A 115 -2.64 -30.31 5.26
N ILE A 116 -3.78 -30.80 4.75
CA ILE A 116 -4.41 -32.05 5.23
C ILE A 116 -3.94 -33.29 4.46
N ALA A 117 -3.26 -33.13 3.32
CA ALA A 117 -2.88 -34.22 2.45
C ALA A 117 -2.12 -35.35 3.18
N HIS A 118 -1.27 -35.03 4.16
CA HIS A 118 -0.55 -36.02 4.95
C HIS A 118 -1.48 -36.91 5.82
N LYS A 119 -2.65 -36.40 6.24
CA LYS A 119 -3.63 -37.12 7.08
C LYS A 119 -4.49 -38.12 6.28
N LEU A 120 -4.60 -37.96 4.97
CA LEU A 120 -5.42 -38.82 4.11
C LEU A 120 -4.66 -40.12 3.82
N ASP A 121 -4.75 -41.17 4.63
CA ASP A 121 -3.98 -42.41 4.37
C ASP A 121 -4.48 -43.21 3.15
N ARG A 122 -3.90 -44.39 2.92
CA ARG A 122 -4.28 -45.27 1.80
C ARG A 122 -5.72 -45.77 1.92
N GLU A 123 -6.20 -46.05 3.13
CA GLU A 123 -7.58 -46.50 3.34
C GLU A 123 -8.56 -45.39 2.97
N TYR A 124 -8.25 -44.15 3.39
CA TYR A 124 -9.06 -42.99 3.07
C TYR A 124 -9.09 -42.77 1.55
N ALA A 125 -7.94 -42.89 0.89
CA ALA A 125 -7.84 -42.79 -0.56
C ALA A 125 -8.66 -43.84 -1.31
N LEU A 126 -8.65 -45.10 -0.88
CA LEU A 126 -9.44 -46.17 -1.49
C LEU A 126 -10.96 -45.99 -1.26
N SER A 127 -11.35 -45.30 -0.18
CA SER A 127 -12.76 -44.98 0.09
C SER A 127 -13.31 -43.80 -0.74
N TYR A 128 -12.45 -43.04 -1.42
CA TYR A 128 -12.87 -41.91 -2.25
C TYR A 128 -13.38 -42.41 -3.60
N ARG A 129 -14.56 -41.94 -4.02
CA ARG A 129 -15.15 -42.30 -5.32
C ARG A 129 -14.50 -41.45 -6.43
N MET A 130 -13.48 -42.00 -7.09
CA MET A 130 -12.91 -41.40 -8.31
C MET A 130 -13.90 -41.49 -9.47
N ALA A 131 -14.42 -40.35 -9.90
CA ALA A 131 -15.25 -40.22 -11.10
C ALA A 131 -14.55 -39.34 -12.14
N SER A 132 -14.67 -39.71 -13.41
CA SER A 132 -14.19 -38.88 -14.52
C SER A 132 -15.02 -37.58 -14.59
N PRO A 133 -14.39 -36.42 -14.80
CA PRO A 133 -15.11 -35.18 -15.06
C PRO A 133 -16.06 -35.31 -16.26
N SER A 134 -17.26 -34.78 -16.11
CA SER A 134 -18.27 -34.72 -17.19
C SER A 134 -17.91 -33.69 -18.27
N ALA A 135 -17.10 -32.69 -17.93
CA ALA A 135 -16.69 -31.61 -18.81
C ALA A 135 -15.19 -31.27 -18.66
N PRO A 136 -14.54 -30.77 -19.73
CA PRO A 136 -13.19 -30.23 -19.63
C PRO A 136 -13.15 -28.99 -18.71
N CYS A 137 -11.95 -28.63 -18.24
CA CYS A 137 -11.77 -27.39 -17.50
C CYS A 137 -12.03 -26.17 -18.39
N THR A 138 -12.68 -25.16 -17.84
CA THR A 138 -12.62 -23.80 -18.39
C THR A 138 -11.29 -23.16 -18.00
N TYR A 139 -10.80 -22.20 -18.78
CA TYR A 139 -9.52 -21.56 -18.50
C TYR A 139 -9.52 -20.05 -18.72
N THR A 140 -8.62 -19.36 -18.01
CA THR A 140 -8.30 -17.95 -18.22
C THR A 140 -6.79 -17.76 -18.37
N VAL A 141 -6.42 -16.77 -19.18
CA VAL A 141 -5.04 -16.40 -19.47
C VAL A 141 -4.83 -14.96 -19.03
N ALA A 142 -3.85 -14.72 -18.16
CA ALA A 142 -3.52 -13.38 -17.68
C ALA A 142 -2.01 -13.12 -17.82
N PHE A 143 -1.66 -11.90 -18.21
CA PHE A 143 -0.29 -11.39 -18.20
C PHE A 143 -0.18 -10.28 -17.19
N GLU A 144 0.77 -10.39 -16.27
CA GLU A 144 1.01 -9.41 -15.23
C GLU A 144 2.49 -9.06 -15.16
N ARG A 145 2.82 -7.78 -15.00
CA ARG A 145 4.19 -7.35 -14.73
C ARG A 145 4.36 -7.00 -13.27
N ASN A 146 5.61 -7.11 -12.81
CA ASN A 146 5.97 -6.57 -11.51
C ASN A 146 5.72 -5.06 -11.49
N PRO A 147 5.19 -4.53 -10.38
CA PRO A 147 4.94 -3.11 -10.29
C PRO A 147 6.23 -2.29 -10.34
N LEU A 148 6.19 -1.17 -11.04
CA LEU A 148 7.15 -0.08 -10.93
C LEU A 148 6.79 0.79 -9.72
N PHE A 149 7.83 1.18 -9.00
CA PHE A 149 7.72 2.13 -7.92
C PHE A 149 8.43 3.40 -8.33
N ILE A 150 7.70 4.49 -8.44
CA ILE A 150 8.21 5.82 -8.74
C ILE A 150 8.01 6.67 -7.50
N ALA A 151 9.08 7.32 -7.04
CA ALA A 151 9.08 8.11 -5.83
C ALA A 151 9.53 9.53 -6.12
N GLY A 152 8.95 10.47 -5.37
CA GLY A 152 9.26 11.88 -5.51
C GLY A 152 8.76 12.71 -4.35
N ARG A 153 8.83 14.02 -4.56
CA ARG A 153 8.22 15.02 -3.69
C ARG A 153 7.36 15.95 -4.51
N TYR A 154 6.30 16.43 -3.90
CA TYR A 154 5.43 17.42 -4.53
C TYR A 154 5.22 18.63 -3.63
N LEU A 155 4.96 19.75 -4.27
CA LEU A 155 4.49 20.98 -3.68
C LEU A 155 3.01 21.12 -4.04
N LYS A 156 2.19 21.39 -3.04
CA LYS A 156 0.76 21.63 -3.17
C LYS A 156 0.52 23.12 -2.99
N PHE A 157 0.01 23.77 -4.02
CA PHE A 157 -0.30 25.21 -4.00
C PHE A 157 -1.78 25.48 -3.78
N SER A 158 -2.66 24.60 -4.27
CA SER A 158 -4.11 24.76 -4.07
C SER A 158 -4.50 24.50 -2.62
N ARG A 159 -5.24 25.42 -1.99
CA ARG A 159 -5.80 25.27 -0.64
C ARG A 159 -7.00 24.30 -0.59
N THR A 160 -7.69 24.12 -1.71
CA THR A 160 -8.95 23.35 -1.81
C THR A 160 -8.77 21.93 -2.37
N LEU A 161 -7.61 21.62 -2.96
CA LEU A 161 -7.34 20.31 -3.55
C LEU A 161 -7.05 19.24 -2.48
N PRO A 162 -7.81 18.15 -2.35
CA PRO A 162 -7.48 17.06 -1.44
C PRO A 162 -6.28 16.22 -1.92
N GLN A 163 -5.66 15.47 -1.01
CA GLN A 163 -4.52 14.61 -1.37
C GLN A 163 -4.94 13.39 -2.18
N SER A 164 -5.97 12.69 -1.71
CA SER A 164 -6.58 11.53 -2.36
C SER A 164 -8.02 11.86 -2.76
N PRO A 165 -8.63 11.12 -3.70
CA PRO A 165 -9.98 11.41 -4.16
C PRO A 165 -10.94 11.42 -2.98
N TRP A 166 -11.67 12.53 -2.83
CA TRP A 166 -12.55 12.77 -1.69
C TRP A 166 -13.92 13.22 -2.17
N SER A 167 -14.97 12.76 -1.49
CA SER A 167 -16.35 13.22 -1.62
C SER A 167 -16.84 13.71 -0.26
N SER A 168 -17.75 14.69 -0.27
CA SER A 168 -18.24 15.31 0.98
C SER A 168 -19.09 14.33 1.80
N SER A 169 -19.82 13.45 1.12
CA SER A 169 -20.63 12.38 1.68
C SER A 169 -20.31 11.04 1.01
N PHE A 170 -20.82 9.96 1.60
CA PHE A 170 -20.67 8.60 1.03
C PHE A 170 -21.46 8.43 -0.28
N ASP A 171 -22.55 9.17 -0.44
CA ASP A 171 -23.48 9.05 -1.57
C ASP A 171 -23.17 10.02 -2.71
N GLU A 172 -22.30 11.00 -2.49
CA GLU A 172 -21.92 11.97 -3.51
C GLU A 172 -20.73 11.45 -4.36
N PRO A 173 -20.83 11.50 -5.69
CA PRO A 173 -19.73 11.08 -6.55
C PRO A 173 -18.51 11.96 -6.33
N ARG A 174 -17.34 11.34 -6.28
CA ARG A 174 -16.06 12.05 -6.22
C ARG A 174 -15.88 12.84 -7.50
N ILE A 175 -15.41 14.08 -7.38
CA ILE A 175 -15.08 14.92 -8.54
C ILE A 175 -13.82 14.32 -9.19
N PRO A 176 -13.89 13.80 -10.42
CA PRO A 176 -12.74 13.16 -11.06
C PRO A 176 -11.60 14.14 -11.31
N GLY A 177 -10.36 13.72 -11.08
CA GLY A 177 -9.19 14.57 -11.30
C GLY A 177 -9.02 15.69 -10.26
N ASN A 178 -9.87 15.73 -9.22
CA ASN A 178 -9.82 16.73 -8.16
C ASN A 178 -9.06 16.20 -6.93
N SER A 179 -7.89 15.61 -7.15
CA SER A 179 -6.95 15.29 -6.07
C SER A 179 -5.50 15.36 -6.56
N ILE A 180 -4.58 15.55 -5.62
CA ILE A 180 -3.13 15.50 -5.90
C ILE A 180 -2.77 14.16 -6.55
N SER A 181 -3.26 13.06 -5.97
CA SER A 181 -2.96 11.72 -6.46
C SER A 181 -3.38 11.53 -7.91
N GLU A 182 -4.58 11.95 -8.30
CA GLU A 182 -5.07 11.79 -9.68
C GLU A 182 -4.29 12.67 -10.65
N LYS A 183 -3.98 13.92 -10.29
CA LYS A 183 -3.21 14.84 -11.14
C LYS A 183 -1.79 14.35 -11.40
N ILE A 184 -1.14 13.77 -10.40
CA ILE A 184 0.19 13.15 -10.55
C ILE A 184 0.06 11.88 -11.40
N VAL A 185 -0.81 10.95 -10.98
CA VAL A 185 -0.98 9.63 -11.57
C VAL A 185 -1.39 9.69 -13.04
N ALA A 186 -2.19 10.68 -13.46
CA ALA A 186 -2.61 10.82 -14.87
C ALA A 186 -1.42 10.84 -15.84
N CYS A 187 -0.38 11.62 -15.54
CA CYS A 187 0.85 11.66 -16.33
C CYS A 187 1.59 10.31 -16.33
N LEU A 188 1.56 9.59 -15.21
CA LEU A 188 2.22 8.29 -15.12
C LEU A 188 1.45 7.21 -15.90
N ILE A 189 0.11 7.23 -15.90
CA ILE A 189 -0.73 6.33 -16.70
C ILE A 189 -0.45 6.54 -18.18
N GLU A 190 -0.40 7.79 -18.65
CA GLU A 190 -0.13 8.10 -20.06
C GLU A 190 1.22 7.54 -20.53
N GLU A 191 2.27 7.72 -19.72
CA GLU A 191 3.63 7.27 -20.06
C GLU A 191 3.80 5.75 -19.92
N THR A 192 3.20 5.13 -18.89
CA THR A 192 3.35 3.68 -18.60
C THR A 192 2.33 2.79 -19.31
N ARG A 193 1.18 3.35 -19.70
CA ARG A 193 -0.04 2.63 -20.14
C ARG A 193 -0.49 1.53 -19.17
N CYS A 194 -0.31 1.75 -17.88
CA CYS A 194 -0.68 0.78 -16.86
C CYS A 194 -2.19 0.56 -16.72
N ASP A 195 -2.56 -0.62 -16.21
CA ASP A 195 -3.98 -0.94 -15.88
C ASP A 195 -4.40 -0.42 -14.51
N SER A 196 -3.45 -0.28 -13.59
CA SER A 196 -3.72 0.11 -12.21
C SER A 196 -2.56 0.86 -11.60
N THR A 197 -2.92 1.75 -10.69
CA THR A 197 -2.00 2.63 -9.96
C THR A 197 -2.40 2.71 -8.51
N ARG A 198 -1.42 2.80 -7.61
CA ARG A 198 -1.65 3.10 -6.20
C ARG A 198 -0.72 4.23 -5.78
N PHE A 199 -1.32 5.31 -5.32
CA PHE A 199 -0.63 6.45 -4.73
C PHE A 199 -0.48 6.22 -3.23
N MET A 200 0.75 6.16 -2.73
CA MET A 200 1.05 5.97 -1.31
C MET A 200 1.70 7.22 -0.76
N ALA A 201 1.08 7.81 0.27
CA ALA A 201 1.58 9.03 0.88
C ALA A 201 2.12 8.82 2.30
N ALA A 202 3.24 9.44 2.61
CA ALA A 202 3.86 9.49 3.94
C ALA A 202 3.87 10.90 4.50
N GLY A 203 2.68 11.48 4.65
CA GLY A 203 2.55 12.79 5.26
C GLY A 203 3.21 13.93 4.46
N ARG A 204 3.23 13.77 3.11
CA ARG A 204 3.70 14.64 2.01
C ARG A 204 4.94 14.14 1.22
N GLU A 205 5.52 12.99 1.56
CA GLU A 205 6.43 12.22 0.69
C GLU A 205 5.67 11.06 0.05
N ASP A 206 5.64 10.98 -1.28
CA ASP A 206 4.72 10.07 -1.94
C ASP A 206 5.46 9.08 -2.87
N ILE A 207 4.95 7.85 -2.92
CA ILE A 207 5.37 6.71 -3.75
C ILE A 207 4.20 6.29 -4.62
N ASP A 208 4.42 6.25 -5.92
CA ASP A 208 3.50 5.68 -6.89
C ASP A 208 3.90 4.24 -7.23
N LEU A 209 2.97 3.33 -7.01
CA LEU A 209 3.04 1.94 -7.46
C LEU A 209 2.23 1.79 -8.73
N ILE A 210 2.83 1.28 -9.80
CA ILE A 210 2.20 1.20 -11.11
C ILE A 210 2.52 -0.14 -11.77
N ASN A 211 1.54 -0.78 -12.42
CA ASN A 211 1.80 -1.97 -13.23
C ASN A 211 1.95 -1.59 -14.73
N PRO A 212 3.15 -1.31 -15.25
CA PRO A 212 3.33 -0.73 -16.58
C PRO A 212 3.04 -1.73 -17.71
N LYS A 213 2.49 -1.24 -18.83
CA LYS A 213 2.49 -1.99 -20.10
C LYS A 213 3.69 -1.66 -20.98
N LYS A 214 4.20 -0.43 -20.91
CA LYS A 214 5.43 0.01 -21.61
C LYS A 214 6.65 -0.17 -20.71
N THR A 215 7.60 -1.00 -21.14
CA THR A 215 8.83 -1.28 -20.35
C THR A 215 10.08 -0.60 -20.88
N ASN A 216 10.18 -0.36 -22.20
CA ASN A 216 11.37 0.24 -22.81
C ASN A 216 11.69 1.63 -22.25
N SER A 217 10.67 2.44 -21.96
CA SER A 217 10.83 3.77 -21.34
C SER A 217 11.46 3.72 -19.94
N PHE A 218 11.40 2.59 -19.24
CA PHE A 218 11.91 2.42 -17.87
C PHE A 218 13.13 1.49 -17.79
N ARG A 219 13.71 1.15 -18.95
CA ARG A 219 15.05 0.56 -19.04
C ARG A 219 16.10 1.61 -18.73
N ARG A 220 17.27 1.16 -18.27
CA ARG A 220 18.34 2.02 -17.73
C ARG A 220 18.68 3.20 -18.66
N ASP A 221 18.71 2.97 -19.96
CA ASP A 221 19.13 3.96 -20.97
C ASP A 221 18.09 5.07 -21.22
N HIS A 222 16.80 4.79 -21.00
CA HIS A 222 15.71 5.75 -21.22
C HIS A 222 15.08 6.26 -19.92
N LEU A 223 15.37 5.63 -18.78
CA LEU A 223 14.70 5.88 -17.50
C LEU A 223 14.78 7.35 -17.09
N GLN A 224 15.95 7.98 -17.17
CA GLN A 224 16.11 9.37 -16.74
C GLN A 224 15.32 10.33 -17.63
N ALA A 225 15.37 10.14 -18.95
CA ALA A 225 14.60 10.94 -19.89
C ALA A 225 13.09 10.77 -19.66
N THR A 226 12.64 9.55 -19.39
CA THR A 226 11.23 9.25 -19.07
C THR A 226 10.77 9.90 -17.78
N LEU A 227 11.54 9.77 -16.69
CA LEU A 227 11.23 10.42 -15.43
C LEU A 227 11.20 11.94 -15.59
N LYS A 228 12.08 12.52 -16.42
CA LYS A 228 12.06 13.95 -16.71
C LYS A 228 10.83 14.39 -17.50
N ARG A 229 10.39 13.58 -18.47
CA ARG A 229 9.12 13.84 -19.19
C ARG A 229 7.92 13.79 -18.24
N MET A 230 7.89 12.83 -17.32
CA MET A 230 6.86 12.75 -16.28
C MET A 230 6.87 13.99 -15.39
N GLU A 231 8.04 14.41 -14.89
CA GLU A 231 8.17 15.65 -14.12
C GLU A 231 7.59 16.85 -14.86
N ASN A 232 7.99 17.02 -16.12
CA ASN A 232 7.53 18.13 -16.95
C ASN A 232 6.02 18.06 -17.23
N CYS A 233 5.47 16.86 -17.45
CA CYS A 233 4.03 16.66 -17.60
C CYS A 233 3.28 17.08 -16.35
N ILE A 234 3.69 16.59 -15.18
CA ILE A 234 3.04 16.89 -13.90
C ILE A 234 3.13 18.39 -13.61
N ASN A 235 4.28 19.01 -13.88
CA ASN A 235 4.54 20.43 -13.62
C ASN A 235 3.80 21.41 -14.56
N LYS A 236 3.08 20.92 -15.57
CA LYS A 236 2.10 21.74 -16.31
C LYS A 236 0.87 22.09 -15.44
N ASN A 237 0.61 21.35 -14.37
CA ASN A 237 -0.45 21.68 -13.43
C ASN A 237 -0.10 22.94 -12.62
N THR A 238 -1.13 23.70 -12.27
CA THR A 238 -1.04 24.90 -11.40
C THR A 238 -1.18 24.55 -9.93
N ASP A 239 -2.00 23.54 -9.59
CA ASP A 239 -2.32 23.18 -8.21
C ASP A 239 -1.23 22.39 -7.50
N VAL A 240 -0.46 21.61 -8.27
CA VAL A 240 0.56 20.69 -7.79
C VAL A 240 1.77 20.70 -8.72
N ARG A 241 2.96 20.64 -8.14
CA ARG A 241 4.21 20.43 -8.88
C ARG A 241 5.05 19.38 -8.19
N VAL A 242 5.77 18.59 -8.95
CA VAL A 242 6.81 17.70 -8.43
C VAL A 242 8.16 18.41 -8.42
N VAL A 243 8.87 18.24 -7.31
CA VAL A 243 10.26 18.68 -7.16
C VAL A 243 11.12 17.82 -8.09
N PRO A 244 12.07 18.42 -8.84
CA PRO A 244 12.98 17.65 -9.68
C PRO A 244 13.70 16.55 -8.89
N GLY A 245 13.82 15.37 -9.50
CA GLY A 245 14.43 14.19 -8.88
C GLY A 245 13.48 13.01 -8.69
N LEU A 246 12.44 12.86 -9.54
CA LEU A 246 11.66 11.62 -9.60
C LEU A 246 12.60 10.44 -9.78
N ARG A 247 12.29 9.33 -9.11
CA ARG A 247 13.18 8.17 -9.05
C ARG A 247 12.41 6.88 -9.08
N ARG A 248 12.90 5.92 -9.87
CA ARG A 248 12.50 4.53 -9.72
C ARG A 248 13.14 3.94 -8.47
N ILE A 249 12.33 3.39 -7.57
CA ILE A 249 12.78 2.71 -6.36
C ILE A 249 12.42 1.21 -6.41
N SER A 250 12.94 0.42 -5.48
CA SER A 250 12.54 -0.98 -5.29
C SER A 250 11.31 -1.10 -4.36
N ALA A 251 10.68 -2.28 -4.38
CA ALA A 251 9.62 -2.62 -3.43
C ALA A 251 10.10 -2.54 -1.97
N GLU A 252 11.31 -2.99 -1.70
CA GLU A 252 11.95 -2.89 -0.37
C GLU A 252 12.11 -1.42 0.05
N GLN A 253 12.62 -0.58 -0.86
CA GLN A 253 12.78 0.84 -0.61
C GLN A 253 11.45 1.55 -0.29
N SER A 254 10.35 1.08 -0.89
CA SER A 254 9.01 1.61 -0.63
C SER A 254 8.52 1.36 0.80
N SER A 255 9.04 0.32 1.45
CA SER A 255 8.64 -0.05 2.82
C SER A 255 9.24 0.88 3.89
N PHE A 256 10.44 1.41 3.66
CA PHE A 256 11.07 2.37 4.59
C PHE A 256 10.21 3.63 4.80
N VAL A 257 9.49 4.06 3.77
CA VAL A 257 8.59 5.21 3.84
C VAL A 257 7.42 5.00 4.81
N LYS A 258 7.04 3.75 5.10
CA LYS A 258 5.99 3.42 6.07
C LYS A 258 6.51 3.39 7.50
N ASN A 259 7.67 2.75 7.71
CA ASN A 259 8.21 2.51 9.05
C ASN A 259 8.83 3.77 9.66
N ASP A 260 9.35 4.66 8.82
CA ASP A 260 10.12 5.84 9.24
C ASP A 260 9.23 7.09 9.38
N GLN A 261 7.90 6.95 9.48
CA GLN A 261 7.01 8.11 9.61
C GLN A 261 7.09 8.75 10.99
N ASP A 262 7.23 7.93 12.04
CA ASP A 262 6.99 8.35 13.42
C ASP A 262 8.14 9.18 14.04
N GLU A 263 9.34 9.15 13.48
CA GLU A 263 10.53 9.83 14.04
C GLU A 263 10.84 11.19 13.40
N LYS A 264 10.06 11.63 12.41
CA LYS A 264 10.41 12.78 11.56
C LYS A 264 9.95 14.11 12.12
N GLN A 265 10.78 15.13 11.90
CA GLN A 265 10.41 16.51 12.18
C GLN A 265 9.69 17.13 10.98
N LYS A 266 8.68 17.95 11.26
CA LYS A 266 7.97 18.72 10.24
C LYS A 266 7.95 20.18 10.61
N LEU A 267 8.30 21.02 9.65
CA LEU A 267 8.35 22.46 9.76
C LEU A 267 7.10 23.06 9.13
N TYR A 268 6.42 23.91 9.88
CA TYR A 268 5.20 24.56 9.47
C TYR A 268 5.33 26.07 9.63
N THR A 269 4.60 26.79 8.78
CA THR A 269 4.36 28.22 8.93
C THR A 269 2.87 28.45 9.01
N GLY A 270 2.42 29.10 10.08
CA GLY A 270 1.03 29.48 10.29
C GLY A 270 0.85 30.98 10.18
N TYR A 271 -0.25 31.41 9.56
CA TYR A 271 -0.77 32.77 9.68
C TYR A 271 -1.88 32.76 10.72
N CYS A 272 -1.67 33.48 11.82
CA CYS A 272 -2.50 33.42 13.00
C CYS A 272 -3.07 34.80 13.34
N TYR A 273 -4.21 34.79 14.02
CA TYR A 273 -4.79 36.00 14.61
C TYR A 273 -5.05 35.79 16.10
N SER A 274 -5.07 36.89 16.84
CA SER A 274 -5.47 36.98 18.24
C SER A 274 -6.54 38.06 18.37
N THR A 275 -7.55 37.84 19.21
CA THR A 275 -8.53 38.90 19.54
C THR A 275 -7.96 39.96 20.47
N GLN A 276 -6.84 39.65 21.15
CA GLN A 276 -6.11 40.59 21.99
C GLN A 276 -4.90 41.15 21.27
N LYS A 277 -4.54 42.39 21.62
CA LYS A 277 -3.36 43.07 21.09
C LYS A 277 -2.10 42.29 21.46
N LEU A 278 -1.29 41.99 20.44
CA LEU A 278 -0.07 41.22 20.56
C LEU A 278 1.06 42.07 21.14
N ASP A 279 1.72 41.52 22.16
CA ASP A 279 2.95 42.08 22.71
C ASP A 279 4.17 41.54 21.95
N ASP A 280 4.94 42.46 21.39
CA ASP A 280 6.17 42.17 20.68
C ASP A 280 7.21 41.46 21.56
N LEU A 281 7.27 41.80 22.86
CA LEU A 281 8.20 41.16 23.80
C LEU A 281 7.85 39.68 23.98
N LEU A 282 6.59 39.36 24.22
CA LEU A 282 6.13 37.98 24.39
C LEU A 282 6.35 37.11 23.14
N LEU A 283 6.13 37.68 21.95
CA LEU A 283 6.39 36.98 20.68
C LEU A 283 7.88 36.72 20.49
N ASN A 284 8.75 37.68 20.83
CA ASN A 284 10.20 37.54 20.74
C ASN A 284 10.77 36.55 21.78
N GLU A 285 10.07 36.31 22.89
CA GLU A 285 10.47 35.34 23.91
C GLU A 285 10.10 33.88 23.55
N LEU A 286 9.15 33.65 22.63
CA LEU A 286 8.71 32.31 22.23
C LEU A 286 9.85 31.31 21.93
N PRO A 287 10.91 31.67 21.18
CA PRO A 287 12.01 30.76 20.89
C PRO A 287 12.71 30.22 22.15
N SER A 288 12.76 31.00 23.23
CA SER A 288 13.39 30.58 24.49
C SER A 288 12.56 29.53 25.26
N LYS A 289 11.28 29.36 24.91
CA LYS A 289 10.38 28.37 25.50
C LYS A 289 10.53 26.98 24.86
N ALA A 290 11.20 26.87 23.72
CA ALA A 290 11.45 25.58 23.06
C ALA A 290 12.68 24.86 23.65
N PRO A 291 12.68 23.51 23.72
CA PRO A 291 11.62 22.61 23.25
C PRO A 291 10.42 22.55 24.21
N ILE A 292 9.21 22.41 23.64
CA ILE A 292 7.96 22.36 24.41
C ILE A 292 7.36 20.95 24.31
N GLU A 293 7.14 20.33 25.47
CA GLU A 293 6.39 19.07 25.57
C GLU A 293 4.89 19.35 25.63
N LEU A 294 4.16 18.79 24.67
CA LEU A 294 2.72 18.90 24.50
C LEU A 294 2.02 17.62 24.89
N VAL A 295 0.83 17.77 25.46
CA VAL A 295 -0.16 16.71 25.64
C VAL A 295 -1.36 17.05 24.75
N GLN A 296 -1.55 16.26 23.69
CA GLN A 296 -2.67 16.43 22.76
C GLN A 296 -3.65 15.27 22.86
N LYS A 297 -4.89 15.56 23.23
CA LYS A 297 -6.02 14.65 23.00
C LYS A 297 -6.38 14.65 21.52
N THR A 298 -6.98 13.55 21.07
CA THR A 298 -7.44 13.41 19.69
C THR A 298 -8.43 14.56 19.37
N PRO A 299 -8.17 15.41 18.36
CA PRO A 299 -8.94 16.63 18.15
C PRO A 299 -10.42 16.40 17.92
N VAL A 300 -11.26 17.34 18.38
CA VAL A 300 -12.73 17.23 18.24
C VAL A 300 -13.14 16.96 16.79
N ARG A 301 -12.58 17.69 15.84
CA ARG A 301 -12.93 17.58 14.41
C ARG A 301 -12.62 16.22 13.78
N VAL A 302 -11.75 15.40 14.39
CA VAL A 302 -11.40 14.07 13.88
C VAL A 302 -11.96 12.92 14.74
N LEU A 303 -12.65 13.20 15.84
CA LEU A 303 -13.19 12.17 16.75
C LEU A 303 -14.14 11.20 16.05
N LYS A 304 -14.89 11.64 15.04
CA LYS A 304 -15.76 10.76 14.25
C LYS A 304 -15.00 9.65 13.51
N ARG A 305 -13.69 9.81 13.30
CA ARG A 305 -12.85 8.92 12.49
C ARG A 305 -11.71 8.28 13.28
N ARG A 306 -11.41 8.76 14.49
CA ARG A 306 -10.23 8.35 15.26
C ARG A 306 -10.62 8.09 16.71
N PRO A 307 -10.06 7.05 17.35
CA PRO A 307 -10.33 6.78 18.76
C PRO A 307 -9.81 7.92 19.63
N LEU A 308 -10.53 8.20 20.73
CA LEU A 308 -10.12 9.18 21.72
C LEU A 308 -8.86 8.67 22.44
N LEU A 309 -7.74 9.31 22.13
CA LEU A 309 -6.44 9.02 22.72
C LEU A 309 -5.70 10.32 23.03
N GLU A 310 -4.93 10.28 24.11
CA GLU A 310 -3.98 11.33 24.50
C GLU A 310 -2.57 10.93 24.06
N ARG A 311 -1.83 11.89 23.50
CA ARG A 311 -0.50 11.65 22.95
C ARG A 311 0.45 12.78 23.35
N ARG A 312 1.65 12.40 23.76
CA ARG A 312 2.75 13.34 23.97
C ARG A 312 3.39 13.70 22.63
N ARG A 313 3.68 14.98 22.43
CA ARG A 313 4.29 15.54 21.22
C ARG A 313 5.28 16.63 21.61
N THR A 314 6.27 16.88 20.78
CA THR A 314 7.27 17.90 21.04
C THR A 314 7.23 18.99 19.97
N VAL A 315 7.27 20.25 20.41
CA VAL A 315 7.62 21.40 19.57
C VAL A 315 9.13 21.63 19.74
N PHE A 316 9.91 21.30 18.72
CA PHE A 316 11.37 21.41 18.77
C PHE A 316 11.85 22.84 18.65
N SER A 317 11.17 23.66 17.86
CA SER A 317 11.46 25.09 17.72
C SER A 317 10.19 25.86 17.38
N ILE A 318 10.17 27.12 17.78
CA ILE A 318 9.05 28.05 17.57
C ILE A 318 9.63 29.46 17.42
N ALA A 319 9.13 30.21 16.46
CA ALA A 319 9.45 31.62 16.28
C ALA A 319 8.25 32.34 15.69
N ALA A 320 8.03 33.59 16.07
CA ALA A 320 6.93 34.39 15.56
C ALA A 320 7.42 35.74 15.03
N ILE A 321 6.70 36.28 14.05
CA ILE A 321 6.91 37.62 13.49
C ILE A 321 5.55 38.32 13.52
N LYS A 322 5.46 39.41 14.29
CA LYS A 322 4.27 40.24 14.31
C LYS A 322 4.07 40.92 12.96
N LEU A 323 2.84 40.92 12.46
CA LEU A 323 2.46 41.64 11.24
C LEU A 323 1.72 42.94 11.56
N ASP A 324 0.82 42.88 12.53
CA ASP A 324 0.10 44.02 13.07
C ASP A 324 -0.31 43.73 14.53
N ASP A 325 -1.18 44.57 15.10
CA ASP A 325 -1.63 44.43 16.49
C ASP A 325 -2.36 43.11 16.79
N TYR A 326 -2.93 42.45 15.80
CA TYR A 326 -3.79 41.27 15.98
C TYR A 326 -3.35 40.06 15.15
N HIS A 327 -2.40 40.23 14.23
CA HIS A 327 -1.94 39.16 13.35
C HIS A 327 -0.43 38.94 13.41
N PHE A 328 -0.03 37.68 13.24
CA PHE A 328 1.37 37.28 13.25
C PHE A 328 1.58 36.02 12.40
N LEU A 329 2.82 35.86 11.92
CA LEU A 329 3.29 34.61 11.34
C LEU A 329 4.03 33.81 12.41
N ILE A 330 3.87 32.49 12.39
CA ILE A 330 4.54 31.61 13.33
C ILE A 330 5.17 30.41 12.61
N ARG A 331 6.47 30.22 12.79
CA ARG A 331 7.25 29.13 12.20
C ARG A 331 7.63 28.12 13.29
N GLN A 332 7.27 26.85 13.09
CA GLN A 332 7.34 25.83 14.14
C GLN A 332 7.81 24.48 13.61
N ALA A 333 8.74 23.83 14.31
CA ALA A 333 9.14 22.45 14.06
C ALA A 333 8.49 21.51 15.08
N PHE A 334 7.80 20.49 14.60
CA PHE A 334 7.08 19.53 15.45
C PHE A 334 7.52 18.09 15.22
N SER A 335 7.32 17.26 16.24
CA SER A 335 7.29 15.79 16.12
C SER A 335 6.15 15.31 15.20
N THR A 336 6.31 14.14 14.57
CA THR A 336 5.29 13.58 13.69
C THR A 336 3.92 13.42 14.36
N GLY A 337 2.87 13.71 13.59
CA GLY A 337 1.49 13.49 14.02
C GLY A 337 1.01 14.50 15.07
N THR A 338 1.73 15.61 15.24
CA THR A 338 1.26 16.76 16.00
C THR A 338 0.14 17.48 15.24
N TYR A 339 -0.93 17.80 15.96
CA TYR A 339 -2.06 18.54 15.43
C TYR A 339 -1.80 20.05 15.59
N VAL A 340 -1.20 20.65 14.56
CA VAL A 340 -0.68 22.03 14.60
C VAL A 340 -1.77 23.07 14.85
N LYS A 341 -2.96 22.92 14.25
CA LYS A 341 -4.06 23.86 14.48
C LYS A 341 -4.47 23.86 15.95
N GLU A 342 -4.66 22.66 16.48
CA GLU A 342 -5.04 22.45 17.87
C GLU A 342 -3.97 22.87 18.88
N PHE A 343 -2.69 22.92 18.48
CA PHE A 343 -1.65 23.58 19.28
C PHE A 343 -1.86 25.10 19.34
N VAL A 344 -2.23 25.74 18.24
CA VAL A 344 -2.49 27.20 18.21
C VAL A 344 -3.72 27.56 19.05
N HIS A 345 -4.88 27.00 18.72
CA HIS A 345 -6.16 27.40 19.33
C HIS A 345 -6.56 26.58 20.57
N GLY A 346 -5.73 25.61 20.99
CA GLY A 346 -5.92 24.82 22.22
C GLY A 346 -7.03 23.77 22.22
N ASP A 347 -7.88 23.73 21.18
CA ASP A 347 -9.02 22.80 21.02
C ASP A 347 -9.88 22.69 22.29
N PHE A 348 -10.34 23.83 22.82
CA PHE A 348 -11.10 23.92 24.08
C PHE A 348 -10.39 23.27 25.28
N GLY A 349 -9.06 23.38 25.29
CA GLY A 349 -8.19 22.85 26.34
C GLY A 349 -7.81 21.39 26.23
N ARG A 350 -8.00 20.80 25.05
CA ARG A 350 -7.60 19.42 24.75
C ARG A 350 -6.13 19.31 24.32
N THR A 351 -5.48 20.42 24.02
CA THR A 351 -4.03 20.53 23.80
C THR A 351 -3.41 21.39 24.89
N ARG A 352 -2.39 20.88 25.60
CA ARG A 352 -1.71 21.59 26.68
C ARG A 352 -0.19 21.38 26.68
N PRO A 353 0.62 22.44 26.82
CA PRO A 353 0.24 23.84 26.63
C PRO A 353 -0.19 24.10 25.16
N SER A 354 -1.05 25.07 24.95
CA SER A 354 -1.36 25.66 23.65
C SER A 354 -0.55 26.94 23.42
N LEU A 355 -0.52 27.48 22.20
CA LEU A 355 0.14 28.74 21.93
C LEU A 355 -0.48 29.89 22.73
N ALA A 356 -1.80 29.87 22.97
CA ALA A 356 -2.47 30.86 23.81
C ALA A 356 -1.96 30.80 25.26
N ASP A 357 -1.81 29.58 25.79
CA ASP A 357 -1.23 29.35 27.12
C ASP A 357 0.22 29.88 27.18
N LEU A 358 1.00 29.70 26.10
CA LEU A 358 2.39 30.16 26.03
C LEU A 358 2.53 31.68 25.94
N LEU A 359 1.56 32.37 25.36
CA LEU A 359 1.55 33.83 25.24
C LEU A 359 0.79 34.52 26.39
N GLY A 360 0.31 33.77 27.39
CA GLY A 360 -0.42 34.34 28.52
C GLY A 360 -1.75 34.98 28.13
N VAL A 361 -2.36 34.54 27.03
CA VAL A 361 -3.66 35.04 26.57
C VAL A 361 -4.75 34.34 27.38
N GLU A 362 -5.08 34.91 28.55
CA GLU A 362 -6.11 34.36 29.46
C GLU A 362 -7.54 34.70 29.02
N CYS A 363 -7.72 35.89 28.45
CA CYS A 363 -9.00 36.40 27.96
C CYS A 363 -8.88 36.66 26.46
N GLY A 364 -9.61 35.93 25.62
CA GLY A 364 -9.60 36.10 24.17
C GLY A 364 -9.46 34.79 23.40
N GLU A 365 -9.48 34.89 22.08
CA GLU A 365 -9.30 33.76 21.18
C GLU A 365 -8.04 33.96 20.33
N MET A 366 -7.36 32.86 20.04
CA MET A 366 -6.26 32.83 19.09
C MET A 366 -6.45 31.62 18.19
N ASP A 367 -6.32 31.82 16.89
CA ASP A 367 -6.54 30.76 15.92
C ASP A 367 -5.67 30.94 14.68
N ILE A 368 -5.67 29.93 13.83
CA ILE A 368 -4.86 29.83 12.63
C ILE A 368 -5.74 29.94 11.37
N LEU A 369 -5.48 30.99 10.60
CA LEU A 369 -6.18 31.28 9.35
C LEU A 369 -5.61 30.45 8.20
N GLU A 370 -4.28 30.41 8.08
CA GLU A 370 -3.58 29.63 7.07
C GLU A 370 -2.45 28.80 7.66
N LEU A 371 -2.18 27.64 7.05
CA LEU A 371 -1.13 26.73 7.50
C LEU A 371 -0.42 26.10 6.30
N ASP A 372 0.88 26.32 6.25
CA ASP A 372 1.79 25.71 5.29
C ASP A 372 2.71 24.70 5.96
N VAL A 373 3.02 23.63 5.22
CA VAL A 373 4.17 22.77 5.57
C VAL A 373 5.31 23.27 4.70
N GLU A 374 6.34 23.77 5.35
CA GLU A 374 7.53 24.28 4.68
C GLU A 374 8.49 23.14 4.36
N ARG A 375 8.67 22.22 5.31
CA ARG A 375 9.65 21.14 5.18
C ARG A 375 9.21 19.90 5.94
N VAL A 376 9.49 18.75 5.36
CA VAL A 376 9.50 17.48 6.08
C VAL A 376 10.93 16.98 6.12
N ASP A 377 11.45 16.74 7.32
CA ASP A 377 12.82 16.34 7.51
C ASP A 377 12.99 14.85 7.22
N MET A 378 13.31 14.58 5.95
CA MET A 378 13.55 13.24 5.44
C MET A 378 14.54 13.34 4.28
N VAL A 379 15.40 12.34 4.11
CA VAL A 379 16.16 12.19 2.87
C VAL A 379 15.37 11.28 1.93
N TRP A 380 14.59 11.88 1.02
CA TRP A 380 13.72 11.17 0.08
C TRP A 380 13.64 11.87 -1.30
N PRO A 381 13.54 11.15 -2.43
CA PRO A 381 13.79 9.72 -2.60
C PRO A 381 15.21 9.33 -2.17
N PRO A 382 15.47 8.04 -1.84
CA PRO A 382 16.73 7.62 -1.25
C PRO A 382 17.86 7.90 -2.24
N ARG A 383 18.97 8.46 -1.77
CA ARG A 383 20.12 8.84 -2.63
C ARG A 383 20.70 7.61 -3.34
N PRO A 384 21.30 7.77 -4.53
CA PRO A 384 21.96 6.65 -5.18
C PRO A 384 23.09 6.19 -4.25
N PRO A 385 23.35 4.88 -4.12
CA PRO A 385 24.57 4.44 -3.44
C PRO A 385 25.77 5.11 -4.11
N SER A 386 26.68 5.67 -3.31
CA SER A 386 27.92 6.24 -3.82
C SER A 386 28.68 5.16 -4.59
N ARG A 387 29.20 5.50 -5.77
CA ARG A 387 29.92 4.58 -6.67
C ARG A 387 31.24 4.01 -6.10
N THR A 388 31.53 4.22 -4.81
CA THR A 388 32.81 3.93 -4.18
C THR A 388 32.95 2.53 -3.57
N GLY A 389 31.99 1.59 -3.77
CA GLY A 389 32.04 0.29 -3.06
C GLY A 389 31.64 -0.98 -3.80
N GLN A 390 31.35 -0.93 -5.11
CA GLN A 390 30.96 -2.13 -5.88
C GLN A 390 31.78 -2.29 -7.16
N ALA A 391 33.10 -2.31 -7.00
CA ALA A 391 34.01 -3.00 -7.91
C ALA A 391 34.58 -4.18 -7.14
N ASN A 392 33.77 -5.22 -6.89
CA ASN A 392 34.19 -6.57 -6.51
C ASN A 392 32.93 -7.40 -6.25
N LYS A 393 32.35 -7.94 -7.32
CA LYS A 393 31.58 -9.20 -7.40
C LYS A 393 30.79 -9.21 -8.71
N ALA A 394 31.50 -9.56 -9.77
CA ALA A 394 30.91 -10.06 -11.00
C ALA A 394 31.73 -11.28 -11.42
N HIS A 395 31.22 -12.47 -11.08
CA HIS A 395 31.41 -13.71 -11.81
C HIS A 395 30.08 -14.46 -11.76
#